data_AF-A0A4Q2S6R4-F1
#
_entry.id   AF-A0A4Q2S6R4-F1
#
_cell.length_a   1.000
_cell.length_b   1.000
_cell.length_c   1.000
_cell.angle_alpha   90.00
_cell.angle_beta   90.00
_cell.angle_gamma   90.00
#
_symmetry.space_group_name_H-M   'P 1'
#
loop_
_entity.id
_entity.type
_entity.pdbx_description
1 polymer ?
#
loop_
_entity_poly.entity_id
_entity_poly.type
_entity_poly.pdbx_seq_one_letter_code
_entity_poly.pdbx_strand_id
1 'polypeptide(L)'
;MASPHKLMSDAIFLSLSGEGRRLRERADVSIPEVAAAAGTDVLTLLRWETGQIVPSGSQSVDWARVVHVLRCRDTSSHYVVDGWCPCS
;
A
#
# COMPACT_ATOMS: atom_id res chain seq x y z
N MET A 1 -11.76 -10.92 6.06
CA MET A 1 -11.42 -9.50 5.80
C MET A 1 -10.73 -8.92 7.03
N ALA A 2 -9.60 -8.22 6.88
CA ALA A 2 -8.91 -7.59 8.01
C ALA A 2 -9.79 -6.50 8.64
N SER A 3 -9.77 -6.37 9.97
CA SER A 3 -10.49 -5.34 10.71
C SER A 3 -10.05 -3.93 10.24
N PRO A 4 -10.97 -2.96 10.07
CA PRO A 4 -10.64 -1.59 9.65
C PRO A 4 -9.54 -0.93 10.51
N HIS A 5 -9.54 -1.17 11.82
CA HIS A 5 -8.52 -0.63 12.73
C HIS A 5 -7.11 -1.16 12.44
N LYS A 6 -7.00 -2.43 12.02
CA LYS A 6 -5.71 -3.02 11.62
C LYS A 6 -5.19 -2.34 10.36
N LEU A 7 -6.04 -2.15 9.36
CA LEU A 7 -5.65 -1.48 8.11
C LEU A 7 -5.26 -0.01 8.33
N MET A 8 -5.93 0.68 9.26
CA MET A 8 -5.52 2.04 9.64
C MET A 8 -4.14 2.04 10.31
N SER A 9 -3.86 1.10 11.22
CA SER A 9 -2.53 0.94 11.81
C SER A 9 -1.47 0.60 10.76
N ASP A 10 -1.80 -0.26 9.80
CA ASP A 10 -0.92 -0.60 8.68
C ASP A 10 -0.61 0.62 7.82
N ALA A 11 -1.61 1.46 7.51
CA ALA A 11 -1.42 2.69 6.75
C ALA A 11 -0.40 3.62 7.45
N ILE A 12 -0.54 3.80 8.77
CA ILE A 12 0.40 4.58 9.57
C ILE A 12 1.80 3.99 9.48
N PHE A 13 1.95 2.67 9.66
CA PHE A 13 3.24 2.00 9.55
C PHE A 13 3.88 2.14 8.16
N LEU A 14 3.09 1.95 7.09
CA LEU A 14 3.53 2.07 5.69
C LEU A 14 4.02 3.50 5.38
N SER A 15 3.36 4.50 5.94
CA SER A 15 3.77 5.91 5.83
C SER A 15 5.07 6.19 6.57
N LEU A 16 5.13 5.85 7.87
CA LEU A 16 6.30 6.15 8.71
C LEU A 16 7.57 5.42 8.27
N SER A 17 7.44 4.20 7.76
CA SER A 17 8.57 3.41 7.27
C SER A 17 8.99 3.74 5.83
N GLY A 18 8.15 4.47 5.08
CA GLY A 18 8.28 4.65 3.63
C GLY A 18 8.07 3.37 2.82
N GLU A 19 7.60 2.28 3.44
CA GLU A 19 7.43 0.99 2.76
C GLU A 19 6.28 1.02 1.75
N GLY A 20 5.24 1.82 2.00
CA GLY A 20 4.15 2.00 1.04
C GLY A 20 4.65 2.51 -0.31
N ARG A 21 5.52 3.52 -0.28
CA ARG A 21 6.20 4.07 -1.46
C ARG A 21 7.05 3.02 -2.16
N ARG A 22 7.90 2.30 -1.42
CA ARG A 22 8.81 1.31 -2.00
C ARG A 22 8.05 0.16 -2.67
N LEU A 23 6.96 -0.31 -2.08
CA LEU A 23 6.11 -1.34 -2.67
C LEU A 23 5.44 -0.86 -3.96
N ARG A 24 4.96 0.39 -3.96
CA ARG A 24 4.40 1.01 -5.18
C ARG A 24 5.44 1.12 -6.29
N GLU A 25 6.63 1.64 -5.98
CA GLU A 25 7.72 1.81 -6.95
C GLU A 25 8.22 0.47 -7.50
N ARG A 26 8.37 -0.56 -6.65
CA ARG A 26 8.74 -1.92 -7.09
C ARG A 26 7.70 -2.57 -8.00
N ALA A 27 6.43 -2.23 -7.80
CA ALA A 27 5.33 -2.69 -8.64
C ALA A 27 5.14 -1.87 -9.93
N ASP A 28 6.01 -0.88 -10.18
CA ASP A 28 5.93 0.06 -11.31
C ASP A 28 4.57 0.76 -11.44
N VAL A 29 3.94 1.09 -10.30
CA VAL A 29 2.66 1.80 -10.26
C VAL A 29 2.88 3.28 -9.96
N SER A 30 2.22 4.15 -10.73
CA SER A 30 2.34 5.59 -10.53
C SER A 30 1.57 6.07 -9.28
N ILE A 31 1.98 7.20 -8.70
CA ILE A 31 1.24 7.82 -7.59
C ILE A 31 -0.23 8.12 -7.98
N PRO A 32 -0.53 8.71 -9.16
CA PRO A 32 -1.91 8.99 -9.56
C PRO A 32 -2.81 7.75 -9.61
N GLU A 33 -2.29 6.61 -10.06
CA GLU A 33 -3.06 5.36 -10.11
C GLU A 33 -3.41 4.85 -8.71
N VAL A 34 -2.45 4.87 -7.77
CA VAL A 34 -2.70 4.47 -6.38
C VAL A 34 -3.64 5.46 -5.70
N ALA A 35 -3.49 6.77 -5.95
CA ALA A 35 -4.35 7.80 -5.36
C ALA A 35 -5.81 7.61 -5.81
N ALA A 36 -6.03 7.39 -7.11
CA ALA A 36 -7.34 7.09 -7.67
C ALA A 36 -7.94 5.80 -7.08
N ALA A 37 -7.15 4.73 -6.95
CA ALA A 37 -7.59 3.47 -6.38
C ALA A 37 -7.95 3.57 -4.88
N ALA A 38 -7.23 4.42 -4.13
CA ALA A 38 -7.48 4.67 -2.71
C ALA A 38 -8.55 5.75 -2.46
N GLY A 39 -9.07 6.40 -3.51
CA GLY A 39 -10.05 7.48 -3.40
C GLY A 39 -9.50 8.73 -2.72
N THR A 40 -8.22 9.06 -2.93
CA THR A 40 -7.57 10.28 -2.40
C THR A 40 -6.90 11.07 -3.53
N ASP A 41 -6.41 12.27 -3.24
CA ASP A 41 -5.67 13.08 -4.21
C ASP A 41 -4.16 12.75 -4.20
N VAL A 42 -3.51 13.07 -5.31
CA VAL A 42 -2.08 12.80 -5.55
C VAL A 42 -1.18 13.44 -4.49
N LEU A 43 -1.50 14.66 -4.04
CA LEU A 43 -0.66 15.39 -3.10
C LEU A 43 -0.79 14.81 -1.69
N THR A 44 -2.01 14.44 -1.28
CA THR A 44 -2.26 13.73 -0.02
C THR A 44 -1.53 12.40 0.01
N LEU A 45 -1.64 11.58 -1.05
CA LEU A 45 -0.93 10.31 -1.11
C LEU A 45 0.59 10.51 -1.07
N LEU A 46 1.13 11.49 -1.82
CA LEU A 46 2.56 11.80 -1.80
C LEU A 46 3.04 12.17 -0.40
N ARG A 47 2.26 12.95 0.35
CA ARG A 47 2.57 13.34 1.74
C ARG A 47 2.54 12.15 2.70
N TRP A 48 1.63 11.21 2.49
CA TRP A 48 1.61 9.95 3.24
C TRP A 48 2.84 9.09 2.92
N GLU A 49 3.15 8.90 1.65
CA GLU A 49 4.28 8.08 1.18
C GLU A 49 5.65 8.62 1.58
N THR A 50 5.74 9.93 1.82
CA THR A 50 6.98 10.60 2.28
C THR A 50 7.01 10.86 3.79
N GLY A 51 5.99 10.43 4.53
CA GLY A 51 5.91 10.61 5.98
C GLY A 51 5.68 12.06 6.43
N GLN A 52 5.34 12.98 5.51
CA GLN A 52 5.07 14.38 5.83
C GLN A 52 3.75 14.55 6.61
N ILE A 53 2.76 13.70 6.34
CA ILE A 53 1.47 13.67 7.04
C ILE A 53 1.10 12.24 7.40
N VAL A 54 0.57 12.04 8.61
CA VAL A 54 0.06 10.74 9.06
C VAL A 54 -1.27 10.43 8.35
N PRO A 55 -1.41 9.25 7.73
CA PRO A 55 -2.66 8.81 7.12
C PRO A 55 -3.81 8.76 8.13
N SER A 56 -4.99 9.19 7.70
CA SER A 56 -6.20 9.14 8.51
C SER A 56 -7.45 9.02 7.64
N GLY A 57 -8.60 8.76 8.26
CA GLY A 57 -9.88 8.61 7.56
C GLY A 57 -10.01 7.31 6.77
N SER A 58 -11.13 7.14 6.07
CA SER A 58 -11.42 5.92 5.30
C SER A 58 -10.45 5.69 4.14
N GLN A 59 -9.96 6.77 3.51
CA GLN A 59 -9.03 6.68 2.39
C GLN A 59 -7.68 6.05 2.80
N SER A 60 -7.26 6.22 4.07
CA SER A 60 -6.06 5.57 4.58
C SER A 60 -6.19 4.05 4.63
N VAL A 61 -7.39 3.55 4.96
CA VAL A 61 -7.71 2.11 4.96
C VAL A 61 -7.66 1.56 3.54
N ASP A 62 -8.22 2.29 2.57
CA ASP A 62 -8.22 1.88 1.17
C ASP A 62 -6.82 1.92 0.55
N TRP A 63 -6.00 2.91 0.90
CA TRP A 63 -4.59 2.93 0.53
C TRP A 63 -3.83 1.70 1.07
N ALA A 64 -3.99 1.36 2.35
CA ALA A 64 -3.36 0.17 2.92
C ALA A 64 -3.78 -1.11 2.19
N ARG A 65 -5.05 -1.23 1.77
CA ARG A 65 -5.52 -2.36 0.95
C ARG A 65 -4.81 -2.42 -0.40
N VAL A 66 -4.70 -1.29 -1.11
CA VAL A 66 -3.99 -1.24 -2.39
C VAL A 66 -2.55 -1.69 -2.22
N VAL A 67 -1.83 -1.17 -1.22
CA VAL A 67 -0.43 -1.54 -0.96
C VAL A 67 -0.27 -3.02 -0.62
N HIS A 68 -1.20 -3.60 0.16
CA HIS A 68 -1.18 -5.04 0.45
C HIS A 68 -1.37 -5.90 -0.81
N VAL A 69 -2.23 -5.48 -1.74
CA VAL A 69 -2.38 -6.17 -3.04
C VAL A 69 -1.08 -6.09 -3.85
N LEU A 70 -0.42 -4.94 -3.88
CA LEU A 70 0.88 -4.78 -4.57
C LEU A 70 1.95 -5.68 -3.93
N ARG A 71 1.98 -5.78 -2.61
CA ARG A 71 2.91 -6.66 -1.88
C ARG A 71 2.72 -8.13 -2.27
N CYS A 72 1.48 -8.62 -2.34
CA CYS A 72 1.22 -10.01 -2.75
C CYS A 72 1.66 -10.27 -4.20
N ARG A 73 1.54 -9.29 -5.09
CA ARG A 73 2.00 -9.40 -6.49
C ARG A 73 3.52 -9.42 -6.61
N ASP A 74 4.19 -8.54 -5.89
CA ASP A 74 5.67 -8.51 -5.78
C ASP A 74 6.20 -9.84 -5.26
N THR A 75 5.57 -10.36 -4.22
CA THR A 75 5.88 -11.67 -3.63
C THR A 75 5.66 -12.79 -4.67
N SER A 76 4.53 -12.80 -5.39
CA SER A 76 4.24 -13.81 -6.43
C SER A 76 5.18 -13.74 -7.64
N SER A 77 5.68 -12.55 -7.98
CA SER A 77 6.64 -12.35 -9.09
C SER A 77 7.98 -13.04 -8.81
N HIS A 78 8.34 -13.21 -7.53
CA HIS A 78 9.56 -13.90 -7.10
C HIS A 78 9.41 -15.44 -6.99
N TYR A 79 8.19 -15.99 -7.13
CA TYR A 79 7.90 -17.43 -6.95
C TYR A 79 7.78 -18.25 -8.24
N VAL A 80 8.20 -17.73 -9.41
CA VAL A 80 8.29 -18.56 -10.63
C VAL A 80 9.38 -19.66 -10.50
N VAL A 81 10.24 -19.61 -9.47
CA VAL A 81 11.26 -20.63 -9.21
C VAL A 81 10.90 -21.70 -8.18
N ASP A 82 10.02 -21.46 -7.21
CA ASP A 82 9.69 -22.45 -6.17
C ASP A 82 8.20 -22.38 -5.79
N GLY A 83 7.42 -23.34 -6.27
CA GLY A 83 5.94 -23.34 -6.26
C GLY A 83 5.27 -23.42 -4.90
N TRP A 84 5.25 -22.32 -4.14
CA TRP A 84 4.39 -22.16 -2.96
C TRP A 84 3.80 -20.74 -2.90
N CYS A 85 2.47 -20.65 -2.91
CA CYS A 85 1.74 -19.39 -2.79
C CYS A 85 1.10 -19.28 -1.39
N PRO A 86 1.53 -18.33 -0.52
CA PRO A 86 1.08 -18.25 0.87
C PRO A 86 -0.24 -17.48 1.07
N CYS A 87 -0.99 -17.16 0.01
CA CYS A 87 -2.22 -16.38 0.10
C CYS A 87 -3.49 -17.27 0.08
N SER A 88 -3.52 -18.32 0.91
CA SER A 88 -4.72 -19.14 1.17
C SER A 88 -5.22 -18.93 2.59
#